data_AF-A0A7V1HWY5-F1
#
_entry.id   AF-A0A7V1HWY5-F1
#
_cell.length_a   1.000
_cell.length_b   1.000
_cell.length_c   1.000
_cell.angle_alpha   90.00
_cell.angle_beta   90.00
_cell.angle_gamma   90.00
#
_symmetry.space_group_name_H-M   'P 1'
#
loop_
_entity.id
_entity.type
_entity.pdbx_description
1 polymer ?
#
loop_
_entity_poly.entity_id
_entity_poly.type
_entity_poly.pdbx_seq_one_letter_code
_entity_poly.pdbx_strand_id
1 'polypeptide(L)'
;GVHVAQGQVIGYVGSTGLATGPHVCFRMKKNGKPIDHLRENFPSPEPLPDSVITQYFEQRDSIMKIFNNLEQKFVRQNTLASYGFKVKYVTDEL
;
A
#
# COMPACT_ATOMS: atom_id res chain seq x y z
N GLY A 1 -6.10 -13.85 -6.73
CA GLY A 1 -5.93 -12.61 -7.49
C GLY A 1 -4.73 -11.86 -6.97
N VAL A 2 -4.39 -10.71 -7.56
CA VAL A 2 -3.27 -9.87 -7.10
C VAL A 2 -3.77 -8.93 -6.00
N HIS A 3 -2.99 -8.76 -4.93
CA HIS A 3 -3.28 -7.78 -3.88
C HIS A 3 -2.90 -6.38 -4.35
N VAL A 4 -3.72 -5.39 -4.00
CA VAL A 4 -3.49 -3.98 -4.34
C VAL A 4 -3.58 -3.13 -3.07
N ALA A 5 -2.76 -2.09 -2.98
CA ALA A 5 -2.80 -1.12 -1.89
C ALA A 5 -3.78 0.03 -2.21
N GLN A 6 -4.28 0.70 -1.17
CA GLN A 6 -5.06 1.92 -1.36
C GLN A 6 -4.20 2.98 -2.05
N GLY A 7 -4.76 3.64 -3.08
CA GLY A 7 -4.07 4.65 -3.88
C GLY A 7 -3.18 4.09 -5.00
N GLN A 8 -3.00 2.77 -5.08
CA GLN A 8 -2.30 2.15 -6.19
C GLN A 8 -3.06 2.36 -7.50
N VAL A 9 -2.35 2.78 -8.56
CA VAL A 9 -2.94 2.92 -9.90
C VAL A 9 -3.18 1.53 -10.48
N ILE A 10 -4.45 1.24 -10.79
CA ILE A 10 -4.89 -0.05 -11.34
C ILE A 10 -5.40 0.04 -12.79
N GLY A 11 -5.45 1.24 -13.37
CA GLY A 11 -5.91 1.45 -14.74
C GLY A 11 -6.15 2.92 -15.07
N TYR A 12 -6.51 3.17 -16.32
CA TYR A 12 -6.79 4.51 -16.87
C TYR A 12 -8.22 4.60 -17.41
N VAL A 13 -8.73 5.83 -17.52
CA VAL A 13 -10.09 6.10 -18.02
C VAL A 13 -10.21 5.72 -19.49
N GLY A 14 -11.37 5.21 -19.89
CA GLY A 14 -11.67 4.86 -21.28
C GLY A 14 -13.16 4.95 -21.58
N SER A 15 -13.58 4.45 -22.75
CA SER A 15 -14.97 4.44 -23.21
C SER A 15 -15.39 3.08 -23.79
N THR A 16 -14.79 1.99 -23.29
CA THR A 16 -15.09 0.62 -23.76
C THR A 16 -16.43 0.12 -23.23
N GLY A 17 -17.18 -0.63 -24.04
CA GLY A 17 -18.48 -1.20 -23.69
C GLY A 17 -19.66 -0.28 -24.05
N LEU A 18 -20.77 -0.41 -23.33
CA LEU A 18 -21.92 0.48 -23.46
C LEU A 18 -21.65 1.81 -22.73
N ALA A 19 -20.82 2.65 -23.35
CA ALA A 19 -20.45 3.97 -22.83
C ALA A 19 -20.72 5.06 -23.86
N THR A 20 -21.32 6.16 -23.43
CA THR A 20 -21.60 7.34 -24.27
C THR A 20 -20.39 8.28 -24.39
N GLY A 21 -19.40 8.14 -23.51
CA GLY A 21 -18.15 8.92 -23.52
C GLY A 21 -17.18 8.46 -22.43
N PRO A 22 -15.97 9.05 -22.36
CA PRO A 22 -14.91 8.59 -21.46
C PRO A 22 -15.24 8.85 -19.98
N HIS A 23 -15.44 7.79 -19.20
CA HIS A 23 -15.69 7.87 -17.76
C HIS A 23 -15.32 6.55 -17.06
N VAL A 24 -15.26 6.58 -15.72
CA VAL A 24 -15.08 5.38 -14.89
C VAL A 24 -16.41 4.98 -14.28
N CYS A 25 -16.86 3.76 -14.57
CA CYS A 25 -18.03 3.19 -13.91
C CYS A 25 -17.61 2.51 -12.60
N PHE A 26 -17.59 3.27 -11.51
CA PHE A 26 -17.27 2.76 -10.18
C PHE A 26 -18.48 2.06 -9.54
N ARG A 27 -18.29 0.82 -9.06
CA ARG A 27 -19.33 0.04 -8.38
C ARG A 27 -18.75 -0.69 -7.18
N MET A 28 -19.42 -0.59 -6.04
CA MET A 28 -19.04 -1.32 -4.83
C MET A 28 -20.03 -2.42 -4.52
N LYS A 29 -19.52 -3.56 -4.04
CA LYS A 29 -20.32 -4.66 -3.53
C LYS A 29 -19.86 -5.03 -2.13
N LYS A 30 -20.80 -5.24 -1.22
CA LYS A 30 -20.56 -5.73 0.15
C LYS A 30 -21.39 -6.99 0.34
N ASN A 31 -20.75 -8.09 0.72
CA ASN A 31 -21.41 -9.40 0.86
C ASN A 31 -22.21 -9.82 -0.39
N GLY A 32 -21.67 -9.54 -1.58
CA GLY A 32 -22.29 -9.88 -2.87
C GLY A 32 -23.38 -8.91 -3.34
N LYS A 33 -23.84 -7.97 -2.52
CA LYS A 33 -24.89 -7.00 -2.89
C LYS A 33 -24.30 -5.66 -3.32
N PRO A 34 -24.85 -5.01 -4.37
CA PRO A 34 -24.45 -3.66 -4.74
C PRO A 34 -24.83 -2.70 -3.61
N ILE A 35 -23.92 -1.78 -3.30
CA ILE A 35 -24.10 -0.79 -2.24
C ILE A 35 -23.83 0.62 -2.79
N ASP A 36 -24.48 1.60 -2.17
CA ASP A 36 -24.22 3.01 -2.45
C ASP A 36 -22.99 3.48 -1.65
N HIS A 37 -21.88 3.61 -2.36
CA HIS A 37 -20.60 4.09 -1.84
C HIS A 37 -20.67 5.44 -1.11
N LEU A 38 -21.61 6.33 -1.46
CA LEU A 38 -21.74 7.64 -0.82
C LEU A 38 -22.42 7.56 0.56
N ARG A 39 -23.06 6.43 0.87
CA ARG A 39 -23.80 6.22 2.13
C ARG A 39 -23.07 5.32 3.11
N GLU A 40 -21.94 4.74 2.71
CA GLU A 40 -21.11 3.96 3.61
C GLU A 40 -20.30 4.87 4.53
N ASN A 41 -20.28 4.52 5.81
CA ASN A 41 -19.39 5.16 6.77
C ASN A 41 -18.01 4.50 6.67
N PHE A 42 -17.07 5.19 6.02
CA PHE A 42 -15.67 4.79 6.07
C PHE A 42 -15.09 5.27 7.40
N PRO A 43 -14.53 4.39 8.23
CA PRO A 43 -13.84 4.84 9.43
C PRO A 43 -12.70 5.75 9.00
N SER A 44 -12.84 7.06 9.28
CA SER A 44 -11.72 7.97 9.14
C SER A 44 -10.73 7.60 10.23
N PRO A 45 -9.45 7.35 9.90
CA PRO A 45 -8.46 7.18 10.94
C PRO A 45 -8.39 8.46 11.76
N GLU A 46 -8.56 8.36 13.08
CA GLU A 46 -8.32 9.48 13.97
C GLU A 46 -6.84 9.88 13.83
N PRO A 47 -6.55 11.14 13.46
CA PRO A 47 -5.17 11.60 13.35
C PRO A 47 -4.52 11.59 14.73
N LEU A 48 -3.22 11.30 14.77
CA LEU A 48 -2.45 11.41 16.01
C LEU A 48 -2.47 12.86 16.49
N PRO A 49 -2.60 13.12 17.81
CA PRO A 49 -2.50 14.45 18.36
C PRO A 49 -1.14 15.09 18.02
N ASP A 50 -1.14 16.39 17.69
CA ASP A 50 0.09 17.12 17.33
C ASP A 50 1.16 17.02 18.41
N SER A 51 0.76 16.93 19.68
CA SER A 51 1.67 16.80 20.83
C SER A 51 2.48 15.51 20.83
N VAL A 52 1.98 14.42 20.23
CA VAL A 52 2.64 13.11 20.23
C VAL A 52 3.29 12.76 18.89
N ILE A 53 3.02 13.55 17.84
CA ILE A 53 3.44 13.22 16.48
C ILE A 53 4.97 13.15 16.35
N THR A 54 5.70 14.05 17.02
CA THR A 54 7.16 14.06 17.02
C THR A 54 7.72 12.81 17.70
N GLN A 55 7.21 12.46 18.88
CA GLN A 55 7.64 11.27 19.63
C GLN A 55 7.34 9.98 18.85
N TYR A 56 6.17 9.93 18.18
CA TYR A 56 5.81 8.83 17.31
C TYR A 56 6.82 8.65 16.18
N PHE A 57 7.19 9.73 15.47
CA PHE A 57 8.14 9.64 14.37
C PHE A 57 9.54 9.22 14.85
N GLU A 58 10.00 9.73 15.99
CA GLU A 58 11.28 9.31 16.59
C GLU A 58 11.30 7.80 16.91
N GLN A 59 10.24 7.29 17.53
CA GLN A 59 10.12 5.87 17.86
C GLN A 59 10.00 5.01 16.60
N ARG A 60 9.14 5.41 15.66
CA ARG A 60 8.98 4.75 14.35
C ARG A 60 10.33 4.61 13.66
N ASP A 61 11.09 5.69 13.57
CA ASP A 61 12.36 5.71 12.84
C ASP A 61 13.43 4.87 13.53
N SER A 62 13.46 4.85 14.87
CA SER A 62 14.35 3.98 15.64
C SER A 62 14.06 2.50 15.41
N ILE A 63 12.79 2.11 15.50
CA ILE A 63 12.36 0.72 15.26
C ILE A 63 12.61 0.32 13.81
N MET A 64 12.33 1.22 12.86
CA MET A 64 12.55 0.97 11.43
C MET A 64 14.02 0.73 11.11
N LYS A 65 14.94 1.47 11.75
CA LYS A 65 16.39 1.20 11.63
C LYS A 65 16.75 -0.20 12.12
N ILE A 66 16.20 -0.64 13.25
CA ILE A 66 16.46 -1.98 13.78
C ILE A 66 15.93 -3.03 12.80
N PHE A 67 14.69 -2.88 12.34
CA PHE A 67 14.06 -3.79 11.40
C PHE A 67 14.86 -3.91 10.10
N ASN A 68 15.24 -2.79 9.49
CA ASN A 68 16.04 -2.77 8.27
C ASN A 68 17.40 -3.43 8.46
N ASN A 69 18.06 -3.21 9.60
CA ASN A 69 19.33 -3.86 9.91
C ASN A 69 19.18 -5.38 10.11
N LEU A 70 18.05 -5.84 10.66
CA LEU A 70 17.76 -7.27 10.81
C LEU A 70 17.47 -7.93 9.46
N GLU A 71 16.69 -7.28 8.59
CA GLU A 71 16.50 -7.75 7.22
C GLU A 71 17.84 -7.87 6.48
N GLN A 72 18.71 -6.87 6.58
CA GLN A 72 20.04 -6.91 5.94
C GLN A 72 20.91 -8.06 6.47
N LYS A 73 20.84 -8.36 7.77
CA LYS A 73 21.56 -9.51 8.35
C LYS A 73 20.98 -10.85 7.89
N PHE A 74 19.66 -10.97 7.83
CA PHE A 74 18.97 -12.17 7.38
C PHE A 74 19.22 -12.44 5.89
N VAL A 75 19.14 -11.41 5.06
CA VAL A 75 19.49 -11.48 3.63
C VAL A 75 20.96 -11.88 3.50
N ARG A 76 21.90 -11.23 4.19
CA ARG A 76 23.33 -11.59 4.12
C ARG A 76 23.62 -13.02 4.56
N GLN A 77 22.99 -13.50 5.63
CA GLN A 77 23.17 -14.87 6.11
C GLN A 77 22.60 -15.91 5.11
N ASN A 78 21.49 -15.60 4.44
CA ASN A 78 20.86 -16.51 3.48
C ASN A 78 21.38 -16.38 2.04
N THR A 79 21.89 -15.22 1.62
CA THR A 79 22.49 -15.01 0.28
C THR A 79 23.87 -15.64 0.18
N LEU A 80 24.62 -15.72 1.28
CA LEU A 80 25.88 -16.47 1.32
C LEU A 80 25.65 -17.99 1.25
N ALA A 81 24.47 -18.48 1.68
CA ALA A 81 24.08 -19.89 1.59
C ALA A 81 23.40 -20.26 0.26
N SER A 82 22.96 -19.27 -0.54
CA SER A 82 22.17 -19.48 -1.77
C SER A 82 22.61 -18.54 -2.88
N TYR A 83 23.89 -18.61 -3.28
CA TYR A 83 24.34 -17.94 -4.50
C TYR A 83 23.61 -18.55 -5.71
N GLY A 84 22.58 -17.85 -6.16
CA GLY A 84 21.82 -18.19 -7.36
C GLY A 84 20.70 -17.22 -7.75
N PHE A 85 20.18 -16.39 -6.83
CA PHE A 85 19.02 -15.54 -7.13
C PHE A 85 19.30 -14.05 -6.91
N LYS A 86 19.40 -13.29 -8.01
CA LYS A 86 19.49 -11.82 -7.98
C LYS A 86 18.11 -11.24 -7.64
N VAL A 87 17.93 -10.76 -6.41
CA VAL A 87 16.80 -9.89 -6.06
C VAL A 87 17.25 -8.43 -6.24
N LYS A 88 16.69 -7.74 -7.23
CA LYS A 88 16.80 -6.28 -7.36
C LYS A 88 15.85 -5.65 -6.36
N TYR A 89 16.38 -4.91 -5.38
CA TYR A 89 15.59 -3.98 -4.60
C TYR A 89 15.55 -2.65 -5.36
N VAL A 90 14.35 -2.20 -5.74
CA VAL A 90 14.11 -0.83 -6.18
C VAL A 90 13.96 -0.02 -4.90
N THR A 91 15.00 0.71 -4.54
CA THR A 91 14.86 1.82 -3.59
C THR A 91 14.22 2.97 -4.36
N ASP A 92 12.94 3.21 -4.14
CA ASP A 92 12.35 4.49 -4.53
C ASP A 92 12.95 5.54 -3.59
N GLU A 93 14.01 6.20 -4.06
CA GLU A 93 14.54 7.42 -3.49
C GLU A 93 13.61 8.59 -3.89
N LEU A 94 12.97 9.18 -2.88
CA LEU A 94 12.64 10.60 -2.83
C LEU A 94 13.21 11.17 -1.53
#